data_AF-A0AAN5BZU4-F1
#
_entry.id   AF-A0AAN5BZU4-F1
#
_cell.length_a   1.000
_cell.length_b   1.000
_cell.length_c   1.000
_cell.angle_alpha   90.00
_cell.angle_beta   90.00
_cell.angle_gamma   90.00
#
_symmetry.space_group_name_H-M   'P 1'
#
loop_
_entity.id
_entity.type
_entity.pdbx_description
1 polymer ?
#
loop_
_entity_poly.entity_id
_entity_poly.type
_entity_poly.pdbx_seq_one_letter_code
_entity_poly.pdbx_strand_id
1 'polypeptide(L)'
;QLTGSDDFHREVYNLIKELDTEKLYLRFKNDEMEKAILVDSYLLDIARACSSLILRRMANVSAEALYQVYNKMMMGEVKLRILQCYDVTRATCFLLLRLIGISFGGGRLLSNRE
;
A
#
# COMPACT_ATOMS: atom_id res chain seq x y z
N GLN A 1 -1.50 -7.16 -27.00
CA GLN A 1 -2.70 -6.53 -26.40
C GLN A 1 -3.38 -7.60 -25.55
N LEU A 2 -3.31 -7.48 -24.23
CA LEU A 2 -3.92 -8.42 -23.28
C LEU A 2 -5.28 -7.86 -22.87
N THR A 3 -6.35 -8.31 -23.52
CA THR A 3 -7.74 -7.90 -23.25
C THR A 3 -8.43 -8.76 -22.17
N GLY A 4 -7.66 -9.36 -21.25
CA GLY A 4 -8.17 -10.18 -20.14
C GLY A 4 -8.05 -9.53 -18.75
N SER A 5 -7.76 -8.23 -18.69
CA SER A 5 -7.33 -7.53 -17.47
C SER A 5 -8.49 -7.26 -16.51
N ASP A 6 -9.58 -6.64 -16.96
CA ASP A 6 -10.45 -5.93 -16.01
C ASP A 6 -11.41 -6.86 -15.26
N ASP A 7 -11.92 -7.91 -15.91
CA ASP A 7 -12.89 -8.81 -15.28
C ASP A 7 -12.22 -9.74 -14.25
N PHE A 8 -11.02 -10.24 -14.56
CA PHE A 8 -10.25 -11.03 -13.60
C PHE A 8 -9.81 -10.21 -12.38
N HIS A 9 -9.32 -8.97 -12.60
CA HIS A 9 -8.97 -8.09 -11.49
C HIS A 9 -10.19 -7.73 -10.64
N ARG A 10 -11.36 -7.55 -11.27
CA ARG A 10 -12.64 -7.29 -10.58
C ARG A 10 -13.13 -8.51 -9.80
N GLU A 11 -13.01 -9.72 -10.33
CA GLU A 11 -13.39 -10.95 -9.62
C GLU A 11 -12.49 -11.21 -8.41
N VAL A 12 -11.17 -11.13 -8.58
CA VAL A 12 -10.22 -11.27 -7.45
C VAL A 12 -10.47 -10.19 -6.41
N TYR A 13 -10.78 -8.97 -6.83
CA TYR A 13 -11.14 -7.88 -5.94
C TYR A 13 -12.43 -8.12 -5.17
N ASN A 14 -13.48 -8.58 -5.84
CA ASN A 14 -14.75 -8.92 -5.20
C ASN A 14 -14.57 -10.04 -4.18
N LEU A 15 -13.79 -11.07 -4.53
CA LEU A 15 -13.40 -12.13 -3.60
C LEU A 15 -12.68 -11.58 -2.37
N ILE A 16 -11.69 -10.70 -2.54
CA ILE A 16 -10.95 -10.11 -1.41
C ILE A 16 -11.85 -9.20 -0.56
N LYS A 17 -12.81 -8.49 -1.16
CA LYS A 17 -13.79 -7.66 -0.43
C LYS A 17 -14.76 -8.49 0.40
N GLU A 18 -15.20 -9.63 -0.13
CA GLU A 18 -16.09 -10.56 0.58
C GLU A 18 -15.36 -11.32 1.68
N LEU A 19 -14.05 -11.52 1.53
CA LEU A 19 -13.22 -12.09 2.56
C LEU A 19 -12.95 -11.03 3.64
N ASP A 20 -13.76 -11.05 4.71
CA ASP A 20 -13.53 -10.31 5.96
C ASP A 20 -12.25 -10.81 6.67
N THR A 21 -11.11 -10.64 6.01
CA THR A 21 -9.88 -11.31 6.37
C THR A 21 -9.15 -10.46 7.40
N GLU A 22 -8.74 -11.07 8.50
CA GLU A 22 -7.93 -10.38 9.50
C GLU A 22 -6.53 -10.04 8.93
N LYS A 23 -5.97 -10.97 8.15
CA LYS A 23 -4.62 -10.88 7.61
C LYS A 23 -4.55 -11.33 6.15
N LEU A 24 -3.97 -10.48 5.32
CA LEU A 24 -3.75 -10.75 3.90
C LEU A 24 -2.25 -10.68 3.57
N TYR A 25 -1.75 -11.71 2.91
CA TYR A 25 -0.38 -11.78 2.41
C TYR A 25 -0.42 -11.90 0.89
N LEU A 26 0.03 -10.87 0.18
CA LEU A 26 0.08 -10.87 -1.28
C LEU A 26 1.50 -11.13 -1.78
N ARG A 27 1.62 -12.12 -2.66
CA ARG A 27 2.86 -12.44 -3.36
C ARG A 27 2.56 -12.64 -4.84
N PHE A 28 3.14 -11.76 -5.66
CA PHE A 28 3.05 -11.87 -7.11
C PHE A 28 4.10 -12.84 -7.66
N LYS A 29 3.78 -13.46 -8.80
CA LYS A 29 4.66 -14.44 -9.46
C LYS A 29 5.90 -13.78 -10.06
N ASN A 30 5.74 -12.59 -10.62
CA ASN A 30 6.80 -11.80 -11.24
C ASN A 30 6.51 -10.30 -11.11
N ASP A 31 7.49 -9.48 -11.51
CA ASP A 31 7.42 -8.02 -11.37
C ASP A 31 6.42 -7.40 -12.34
N GLU A 32 6.24 -7.98 -13.54
CA GLU A 32 5.24 -7.49 -14.51
C GLU A 32 3.82 -7.56 -13.96
N MET A 33 3.48 -8.67 -13.29
CA MET A 33 2.17 -8.88 -12.68
C MET A 33 1.97 -7.99 -11.45
N GLU A 34 3.00 -7.82 -10.61
CA GLU A 34 2.96 -6.86 -9.50
C GLU A 34 2.69 -5.46 -10.01
N LYS A 35 3.44 -5.02 -11.02
CA LYS A 35 3.30 -3.70 -11.61
C LYS A 35 1.92 -3.43 -12.22
N ALA A 36 1.28 -4.46 -12.78
CA ALA A 36 -0.04 -4.35 -13.37
C ALA A 36 -1.16 -4.30 -12.30
N ILE A 37 -1.00 -4.99 -11.17
CA ILE A 37 -2.05 -5.15 -10.15
C ILE A 37 -1.87 -4.16 -9.00
N LEU A 38 -0.66 -4.07 -8.45
CA LEU A 38 -0.34 -3.27 -7.26
C LEU A 38 -0.07 -1.82 -7.65
N VAL A 39 -1.15 -1.16 -8.08
CA VAL A 39 -1.21 0.27 -8.33
C VAL A 39 -1.84 0.99 -7.14
N ASP A 40 -1.69 2.32 -7.09
CA ASP A 40 -2.15 3.15 -5.97
C ASP A 40 -3.62 2.93 -5.59
N SER A 41 -4.52 2.82 -6.58
CA SER A 41 -5.95 2.57 -6.33
C SER A 41 -6.21 1.21 -5.70
N TYR A 42 -5.51 0.16 -6.16
CA TYR A 42 -5.63 -1.18 -5.59
C TYR A 42 -5.17 -1.23 -4.14
N LEU A 43 -4.08 -0.54 -3.81
CA LEU A 43 -3.57 -0.43 -2.44
C LEU A 43 -4.60 0.24 -1.50
N LEU A 44 -5.25 1.30 -1.96
CA LEU A 44 -6.26 2.00 -1.16
C LEU A 44 -7.49 1.13 -0.90
N ASP A 45 -7.91 0.36 -1.89
CA ASP A 45 -9.07 -0.48 -1.70
C ASP A 45 -8.78 -1.70 -0.83
N ILE A 46 -7.62 -2.32 -0.97
CA ILE A 46 -7.25 -3.47 -0.13
C ILE A 46 -7.08 -3.09 1.34
N ALA A 47 -6.70 -1.84 1.62
CA ALA A 47 -6.66 -1.30 2.98
C ALA A 47 -8.05 -1.30 3.64
N ARG A 48 -9.14 -1.25 2.86
CA ARG A 48 -10.51 -1.36 3.40
C ARG A 48 -10.91 -2.80 3.73
N ALA A 49 -10.30 -3.79 3.09
CA ALA A 49 -10.73 -5.19 3.19
C ALA A 49 -10.08 -5.98 4.34
N CYS A 50 -8.90 -5.58 4.81
CA CYS A 50 -8.14 -6.35 5.81
C CYS A 50 -7.58 -5.49 6.94
N SER A 51 -7.32 -6.08 8.12
CA SER A 51 -6.69 -5.40 9.26
C SER A 51 -5.17 -5.49 9.27
N SER A 52 -4.59 -6.52 8.64
CA SER A 52 -3.15 -6.67 8.46
C SER A 52 -2.85 -7.01 7.01
N LEU A 53 -1.98 -6.23 6.38
CA LEU A 53 -1.55 -6.42 5.01
C LEU A 53 -0.04 -6.58 4.95
N ILE A 54 0.40 -7.63 4.26
CA ILE A 54 1.81 -7.85 3.94
C ILE A 54 1.97 -7.84 2.43
N LEU A 55 2.77 -6.89 1.94
CA LEU A 55 3.10 -6.72 0.52
C LEU A 55 4.59 -6.93 0.29
N ARG A 56 4.92 -7.70 -0.74
CA ARG A 56 6.28 -7.77 -1.27
C ARG A 56 6.34 -7.07 -2.61
N ARG A 57 7.42 -6.31 -2.84
CA ARG A 57 7.68 -5.56 -4.08
C ARG A 57 6.61 -4.49 -4.30
N MET A 58 6.91 -3.26 -3.90
CA MET A 58 6.02 -2.10 -4.10
C MET A 58 6.64 -1.09 -5.06
N ALA A 59 7.17 -1.57 -6.18
CA ALA A 59 7.91 -0.71 -7.09
C ALA A 59 7.01 0.36 -7.73
N ASN A 60 5.71 0.05 -7.86
CA ASN A 60 4.72 0.91 -8.51
C ASN A 60 3.84 1.71 -7.55
N VAL A 61 4.03 1.58 -6.24
CA VAL A 61 3.26 2.35 -5.26
C VAL A 61 3.94 3.67 -4.97
N SER A 62 3.21 4.77 -5.15
CA SER A 62 3.70 6.11 -4.85
C SER A 62 3.79 6.38 -3.35
N ALA A 63 4.64 7.34 -2.95
CA ALA A 63 4.71 7.78 -1.56
C ALA A 63 3.38 8.43 -1.13
N GLU A 64 2.71 9.10 -2.05
CA GLU A 64 1.41 9.72 -1.89
C GLU A 64 0.31 8.70 -1.58
N ALA A 65 0.30 7.55 -2.27
CA ALA A 65 -0.64 6.48 -1.98
C ALA A 65 -0.40 5.87 -0.59
N LEU A 66 0.86 5.64 -0.21
CA LEU A 66 1.20 5.19 1.14
C LEU A 66 0.78 6.21 2.20
N TYR A 67 0.96 7.49 1.92
CA TYR A 67 0.52 8.57 2.81
C TYR A 67 -1.01 8.60 2.95
N GLN A 68 -1.74 8.42 1.85
CA GLN A 68 -3.20 8.33 1.90
C GLN A 68 -3.67 7.12 2.71
N VAL A 69 -3.06 5.95 2.53
CA VAL A 69 -3.34 4.76 3.36
C VAL A 69 -3.06 5.07 4.83
N TYR A 70 -1.88 5.63 5.13
CA TYR A 70 -1.50 6.01 6.48
C TYR A 70 -2.53 6.96 7.12
N ASN A 71 -2.93 8.04 6.43
CA ASN A 71 -3.92 8.98 6.95
C ASN A 71 -5.27 8.31 7.20
N LYS A 72 -5.73 7.46 6.28
CA LYS A 72 -6.97 6.71 6.45
C LYS A 72 -6.90 5.74 7.63
N MET A 73 -5.75 5.11 7.87
CA MET A 73 -5.53 4.27 9.04
C MET A 73 -5.62 5.09 10.33
N MET A 74 -4.99 6.27 10.36
CA MET A 74 -5.01 7.17 11.52
C MET A 74 -6.40 7.75 11.80
N MET A 75 -7.17 8.05 10.76
CA MET A 75 -8.56 8.54 10.88
C MET A 75 -9.58 7.42 11.13
N GLY A 76 -9.16 6.15 11.11
CA GLY A 76 -10.06 5.01 11.27
C GLY A 76 -11.01 4.76 10.08
N GLU A 77 -10.74 5.37 8.92
CA GLU A 77 -11.59 5.28 7.71
C GLU A 77 -11.42 3.95 6.93
N VAL A 78 -10.45 3.14 7.31
CA VAL A 78 -10.15 1.84 6.70
C VAL A 78 -10.00 0.78 7.79
N LYS A 79 -10.11 -0.50 7.42
CA LYS A 79 -9.91 -1.63 8.35
C LYS A 79 -8.44 -1.83 8.70
N LEU A 80 -7.52 -1.48 7.79
CA LEU A 80 -6.09 -1.71 7.94
C LEU A 80 -5.52 -1.05 9.21
N ARG A 81 -4.74 -1.82 9.96
CA ARG A 81 -4.03 -1.40 11.18
C ARG A 81 -2.53 -1.67 11.08
N ILE A 82 -2.15 -2.69 10.33
CA ILE A 82 -0.76 -3.09 10.14
C ILE A 82 -0.46 -3.21 8.65
N LEU A 83 0.44 -2.37 8.15
CA LEU A 83 0.99 -2.46 6.80
C LEU A 83 2.47 -2.86 6.88
N GLN A 84 2.81 -4.02 6.34
CA GLN A 84 4.20 -4.47 6.20
C GLN A 84 4.57 -4.52 4.73
N CYS A 85 5.55 -3.71 4.34
CA CYS A 85 6.00 -3.62 2.95
C CYS A 85 7.48 -4.01 2.86
N TYR A 86 7.79 -4.88 1.90
CA TYR A 86 9.16 -5.23 1.54
C TYR A 86 9.55 -4.57 0.22
N ASP A 87 10.84 -4.35 0.04
CA ASP A 87 11.43 -3.81 -1.20
C ASP A 87 10.92 -2.40 -1.57
N VAL A 88 10.60 -1.58 -0.56
CA VAL A 88 10.26 -0.17 -0.75
C VAL A 88 11.53 0.61 -1.07
N THR A 89 11.51 1.41 -2.13
CA THR A 89 12.69 2.20 -2.49
C THR A 89 13.01 3.23 -1.41
N ARG A 90 14.31 3.52 -1.24
CA ARG A 90 14.77 4.54 -0.28
C ARG A 90 14.15 5.92 -0.57
N ALA A 91 13.96 6.27 -1.84
CA ALA A 91 13.33 7.51 -2.25
C ALA A 91 11.86 7.58 -1.80
N THR A 92 11.08 6.53 -2.04
CA THR A 92 9.69 6.41 -1.58
C THR A 92 9.60 6.54 -0.06
N CYS A 93 10.49 5.87 0.69
CA CYS A 93 10.52 5.97 2.15
C CYS A 93 10.77 7.41 2.62
N PHE A 94 11.75 8.12 2.04
CA PHE A 94 12.02 9.51 2.43
C PHE A 94 10.88 10.46 2.10
N LEU A 95 10.25 10.29 0.94
CA LEU A 95 9.08 11.09 0.56
C LEU A 95 7.91 10.83 1.51
N LEU A 96 7.63 9.57 1.84
CA LEU A 96 6.61 9.21 2.82
C LEU A 96 6.90 9.84 4.19
N LEU A 97 8.12 9.71 4.69
CA LEU A 97 8.55 10.33 5.96
C LEU A 97 8.28 11.84 5.93
N ARG A 98 8.66 12.52 4.85
CA ARG A 98 8.41 13.96 4.69
C ARG A 98 6.91 14.29 4.70
N LEU A 99 6.09 13.52 3.98
CA LEU A 99 4.63 13.70 3.93
C LEU A 99 3.99 13.54 5.32
N ILE A 100 4.50 12.62 6.14
CA ILE A 100 3.99 12.42 7.50
C ILE A 100 4.58 13.39 8.53
N GLY A 101 5.33 14.40 8.08
CA GLY A 101 5.94 15.42 8.94
C GLY A 101 7.24 14.99 9.60
N ILE A 102 7.95 14.00 9.07
CA ILE A 102 9.26 13.56 9.56
C ILE A 102 10.35 13.95 8.55
N SER A 103 11.36 14.67 9.02
CA SER A 103 12.52 15.06 8.22
C SER A 103 13.81 14.46 8.78
N PHE A 104 14.84 14.37 7.95
CA PHE A 104 16.17 13.91 8.37
C PHE A 104 17.16 15.07 8.21
N GLY A 105 17.78 15.48 9.31
CA GLY A 105 18.72 16.61 9.34
C GLY A 105 19.79 16.39 10.41
N GLY A 106 21.06 16.65 10.07
CA GLY A 106 22.18 16.52 11.02
C GLY A 106 22.37 15.10 11.58
N GLY A 107 22.02 14.07 10.80
CA GLY A 107 22.10 12.67 11.25
C GLY A 107 20.96 12.22 12.16
N ARG A 108 19.94 13.05 12.38
CA ARG A 108 18.81 12.77 13.27
C ARG A 108 17.48 12.85 12.53
N LEU A 109 16.50 12.08 13.01
CA LEU A 109 15.10 12.21 12.61
C LEU A 109 14.46 13.34 13.43
N LEU A 110 13.81 14.27 12.75
CA LEU A 110 13.09 15.40 13.32
C LEU A 110 11.60 15.25 12.99
N SER A 111 10.73 15.37 13.99
CA SER A 111 9.28 15.41 13.77
C SER A 111 8.80 16.86 13.79
N ASN A 112 8.08 17.24 12.74
CA ASN A 112 7.42 18.53 12.56
C ASN A 112 5.90 18.39 12.74
N ARG A 113 5.46 17.40 13.53
CA ARG A 113 4.05 17.29 13.91
C ARG A 113 3.82 18.22 15.10
N GLU A 114 3.07 19.29 14.86
CA GLU A 114 2.48 20.14 15.91
C GLU A 114 1.25 19.47 16.52
#